data_AF-A0AAE0W8F0-F1
#
_entry.id   AF-A0AAE0W8F0-F1
#
_cell.length_a   1.000
_cell.length_b   1.000
_cell.length_c   1.000
_cell.angle_alpha   90.00
_cell.angle_beta   90.00
_cell.angle_gamma   90.00
#
_symmetry.space_group_name_H-M   'P 1'
#
loop_
_entity.id
_entity.type
_entity.pdbx_description
1 polymer ?
#
loop_
_entity_poly.entity_id
_entity_poly.type
_entity_poly.pdbx_seq_one_letter_code
_entity_poly.pdbx_strand_id
1 'polypeptide(L)'
;MPYRGPYCYRKWQFRRQRLLRIVVMILNPAHLHRLCVHVMKKAPTAVLTGKTELFTQSGIGVPNPKLETDAQKNFSAVRAATVVAQRNLLETIQGIQITSNTTVESGIAQNDTIVTRLEGTLKRSQAIGKPSFLNDGSVSVVVRYFMSDLNALLVSRDPYGASSGSKSQGPDPYGKKSGVYEPKSAGGNSPNKEMPVSSAQGGTYSGLIVDARGLNIKPALSPKVLDGEGNVVYGVERTDRSFNISQGIVGYAKNPESAKNNTRIKGNPLTVKAVKASGNASTDVVVSKEDSENLLSLYESQSFLREGRVIVLVD
;
A
#
# COMPACT_ATOMS: atom_id res chain seq x y z
N MET A 1 -72.63 -48.19 -8.51
CA MET A 1 -71.76 -47.38 -9.38
C MET A 1 -72.11 -45.92 -9.17
N PRO A 2 -71.14 -44.99 -9.17
CA PRO A 2 -69.72 -45.20 -8.84
C PRO A 2 -69.07 -43.94 -8.17
N TYR A 3 -67.77 -43.77 -7.84
CA TYR A 3 -66.47 -44.38 -8.13
C TYR A 3 -65.54 -44.17 -6.90
N ARG A 4 -65.10 -45.23 -6.21
CA ARG A 4 -63.74 -45.87 -6.15
C ARG A 4 -62.68 -45.25 -5.21
N GLY A 5 -62.30 -46.02 -4.19
CA GLY A 5 -60.99 -45.96 -3.50
C GLY A 5 -59.85 -46.59 -4.35
N PRO A 6 -58.69 -47.02 -3.79
CA PRO A 6 -58.65 -47.94 -2.64
C PRO A 6 -57.51 -47.77 -1.61
N TYR A 7 -57.63 -48.57 -0.54
CA TYR A 7 -56.71 -48.94 0.53
C TYR A 7 -55.37 -49.57 0.09
N CYS A 8 -54.31 -49.45 0.90
CA CYS A 8 -53.29 -50.50 1.19
C CYS A 8 -52.31 -50.01 2.30
N TYR A 9 -52.40 -50.47 3.56
CA TYR A 9 -51.79 -51.67 4.19
C TYR A 9 -50.24 -51.64 4.41
N ARG A 10 -49.85 -51.44 5.68
CA ARG A 10 -48.96 -52.28 6.53
C ARG A 10 -47.56 -52.72 6.01
N LYS A 11 -46.54 -52.37 6.81
CA LYS A 11 -45.26 -53.08 7.11
C LYS A 11 -44.22 -53.27 5.96
N TRP A 12 -42.95 -53.30 6.38
CA TRP A 12 -41.67 -53.42 5.61
C TRP A 12 -41.06 -52.04 5.25
N GLN A 13 -39.84 -51.63 5.63
CA GLN A 13 -38.66 -52.32 6.15
C GLN A 13 -37.80 -51.37 7.01
N PHE A 14 -37.51 -51.84 8.23
CA PHE A 14 -36.25 -51.59 8.92
C PHE A 14 -35.08 -51.93 7.99
N ARG A 15 -34.22 -50.95 7.66
CA ARG A 15 -32.74 -51.10 7.51
C ARG A 15 -32.15 -49.80 6.97
N ARG A 16 -31.02 -49.38 7.57
CA ARG A 16 -30.13 -48.25 7.20
C ARG A 16 -30.37 -46.90 7.86
N GLN A 17 -30.30 -46.83 9.19
CA GLN A 17 -29.68 -45.67 9.87
C GLN A 17 -28.82 -46.12 11.06
N ARG A 18 -28.02 -47.17 10.84
CA ARG A 18 -27.05 -47.71 11.80
C ARG A 18 -25.62 -47.43 11.33
N LEU A 19 -25.36 -46.22 10.81
CA LEU A 19 -24.05 -45.83 10.25
C LEU A 19 -23.75 -44.32 10.32
N LEU A 20 -24.20 -43.62 11.35
CA LEU A 20 -23.65 -42.30 11.70
C LEU A 20 -23.49 -42.09 13.22
N ARG A 21 -23.18 -43.18 13.91
CA ARG A 21 -22.34 -43.16 15.12
C ARG A 21 -20.98 -43.68 14.68
N ILE A 22 -20.06 -42.77 14.35
CA ILE A 22 -18.59 -42.86 14.21
C ILE A 22 -18.19 -41.70 13.27
N VAL A 23 -18.31 -40.45 13.74
CA VAL A 23 -17.42 -39.30 13.40
C VAL A 23 -17.49 -38.28 14.56
N VAL A 24 -17.47 -38.79 15.79
CA VAL A 24 -17.15 -38.00 16.98
C VAL A 24 -15.96 -38.73 17.59
N MET A 25 -14.88 -37.99 17.87
CA MET A 25 -13.61 -38.45 18.49
C MET A 25 -12.39 -38.75 17.60
N ILE A 26 -12.05 -37.92 16.61
CA ILE A 26 -10.62 -37.59 16.36
C ILE A 26 -10.51 -36.14 15.86
N LEU A 27 -10.72 -35.18 16.75
CA LEU A 27 -10.22 -33.82 16.54
C LEU A 27 -9.44 -33.46 17.81
N ASN A 28 -8.14 -33.70 17.71
CA ASN A 28 -7.14 -33.34 18.69
C ASN A 28 -7.38 -31.90 19.19
N PRO A 29 -7.50 -31.64 20.51
CA PRO A 29 -7.74 -30.29 21.04
C PRO A 29 -6.65 -29.28 20.64
N ALA A 30 -5.47 -29.74 20.20
CA ALA A 30 -4.43 -28.88 19.62
C ALA A 30 -4.84 -28.23 18.27
N HIS A 31 -5.78 -28.83 17.52
CA HIS A 31 -6.23 -28.29 16.24
C HIS A 31 -7.27 -27.16 16.39
N LEU A 32 -8.09 -27.16 17.46
CA LEU A 32 -8.97 -26.04 17.77
C LEU A 32 -8.17 -24.81 18.23
N HIS A 33 -7.06 -25.01 18.94
CA HIS A 33 -6.16 -23.92 19.30
C HIS A 33 -5.49 -23.28 18.06
N ARG A 34 -5.14 -24.09 17.04
CA ARG A 34 -4.58 -23.57 15.77
C ARG A 34 -5.56 -22.73 14.96
N LEU A 35 -6.86 -23.02 14.99
CA LEU A 35 -7.88 -22.20 14.31
C LEU A 35 -8.18 -20.90 15.06
N CYS A 36 -8.11 -20.89 16.39
CA CYS A 36 -8.28 -19.67 17.18
C CYS A 36 -7.09 -18.71 17.04
N VAL A 37 -5.87 -19.24 16.92
CA VAL A 37 -4.65 -18.44 16.67
C VAL A 37 -4.58 -17.93 15.23
N HIS A 38 -5.32 -18.51 14.28
CA HIS A 38 -5.31 -18.06 12.88
C HIS A 38 -6.10 -16.76 12.64
N VAL A 39 -6.98 -16.36 13.57
CA VAL A 39 -7.64 -15.04 13.53
C VAL A 39 -6.74 -13.94 14.13
N MET A 40 -5.70 -14.32 14.89
CA MET A 40 -4.83 -13.39 15.63
C MET A 40 -3.53 -13.01 14.90
N LYS A 41 -3.42 -13.30 13.59
CA LYS A 41 -2.29 -12.86 12.75
C LYS A 41 -2.76 -12.41 11.36
N LYS A 42 -3.64 -11.43 11.28
CA LYS A 42 -3.59 -10.53 10.12
C LYS A 42 -2.47 -9.54 10.38
N ALA A 43 -1.34 -9.78 9.71
CA ALA A 43 -0.28 -8.79 9.53
C ALA A 43 -0.90 -7.43 9.15
N PRO A 44 -0.23 -6.31 9.44
CA PRO A 44 -0.67 -4.98 9.00
C PRO A 44 -0.86 -4.97 7.48
N THR A 45 -2.09 -5.23 7.01
CA THR A 45 -2.41 -5.17 5.59
C THR A 45 -2.59 -3.71 5.24
N ALA A 46 -1.54 -3.08 4.72
CA ALA A 46 -1.69 -1.92 3.85
C ALA A 46 -2.50 -2.40 2.62
N VAL A 47 -3.81 -2.20 2.64
CA VAL A 47 -4.66 -2.53 1.50
C VAL A 47 -4.63 -1.35 0.54
N LEU A 48 -3.94 -1.54 -0.58
CA LEU A 48 -3.89 -0.60 -1.70
C LEU A 48 -5.23 -0.67 -2.45
N THR A 49 -6.24 0.04 -1.96
CA THR A 49 -7.49 0.23 -2.71
C THR A 49 -7.39 1.53 -3.52
N GLY A 50 -7.60 1.42 -4.83
CA GLY A 50 -7.31 2.43 -5.84
C GLY A 50 -7.70 3.87 -5.48
N LYS A 51 -6.77 4.78 -5.78
CA LYS A 51 -6.71 6.24 -5.58
C LYS A 51 -6.02 6.77 -4.33
N THR A 52 -5.90 6.03 -3.23
CA THR A 52 -5.18 6.55 -2.05
C THR A 52 -4.54 5.42 -1.28
N GLU A 53 -3.21 5.43 -1.18
CA GLU A 53 -2.50 4.50 -0.31
C GLU A 53 -2.97 4.77 1.13
N LEU A 54 -3.58 3.75 1.73
CA LEU A 54 -4.24 3.84 3.03
C LEU A 54 -3.60 2.84 3.97
N PHE A 55 -3.12 3.32 5.11
CA PHE A 55 -2.71 2.44 6.20
C PHE A 55 -3.94 2.10 7.02
N THR A 56 -4.13 0.82 7.33
CA THR A 56 -5.24 0.37 8.17
C THR A 56 -4.73 -0.53 9.28
N GLN A 57 -5.23 -0.31 10.49
CA GLN A 57 -4.96 -1.18 11.64
C GLN A 57 -6.23 -1.47 12.41
N SER A 58 -6.29 -2.67 12.98
CA SER A 58 -7.34 -3.06 13.91
C SER A 58 -6.88 -2.97 15.35
N GLY A 59 -7.83 -2.73 16.26
CA GLY A 59 -7.64 -2.82 17.70
C GLY A 59 -8.81 -3.51 18.36
N ILE A 60 -8.55 -4.20 19.46
CA ILE A 60 -9.55 -4.87 20.29
C ILE A 60 -9.72 -4.08 21.58
N GLY A 61 -10.98 -3.89 21.99
CA GLY A 61 -11.34 -3.23 23.24
C GLY A 61 -12.29 -4.11 24.04
N VAL A 62 -12.01 -4.22 25.33
CA VAL A 62 -12.82 -5.02 26.27
C VAL A 62 -13.72 -4.06 27.06
N PRO A 63 -15.01 -4.39 27.26
CA PRO A 63 -15.90 -3.56 28.06
C PRO A 63 -15.40 -3.40 29.50
N ASN A 64 -15.52 -2.19 30.05
CA ASN A 64 -15.20 -1.96 31.45
C ASN A 64 -16.28 -2.61 32.34
N PRO A 65 -15.93 -3.59 33.19
CA PRO A 65 -16.91 -4.31 34.01
C PRO A 65 -17.52 -3.44 35.11
N LYS A 66 -16.91 -2.29 35.44
CA LYS A 66 -17.40 -1.35 36.47
C LYS A 66 -18.53 -0.44 36.00
N LEU A 67 -18.88 -0.48 34.71
CA LEU A 67 -19.96 0.34 34.16
C LEU A 67 -21.29 -0.41 34.31
N GLU A 68 -22.35 0.31 34.68
CA GLU A 68 -23.64 -0.31 35.03
C GLU A 68 -24.43 -0.70 33.78
N THR A 69 -24.51 0.20 32.80
CA THR A 69 -25.35 -0.02 31.61
C THR A 69 -24.58 -0.66 30.48
N ASP A 70 -25.25 -1.54 29.72
CA ASP A 70 -24.65 -2.17 28.54
C ASP A 70 -24.26 -1.15 27.47
N ALA A 71 -24.99 -0.03 27.36
CA ALA A 71 -24.62 1.08 26.49
C ALA A 71 -23.27 1.71 26.88
N GLN A 72 -23.04 1.95 28.19
CA GLN A 72 -21.77 2.46 28.69
C GLN A 72 -20.63 1.45 28.50
N LYS A 73 -20.89 0.16 28.78
CA LYS A 73 -19.94 -0.94 28.54
C LYS A 73 -19.51 -1.00 27.07
N ASN A 74 -20.47 -1.02 26.15
CA ASN A 74 -20.22 -1.05 24.71
C ASN A 74 -19.46 0.18 24.23
N PHE A 75 -19.84 1.38 24.70
CA PHE A 75 -19.12 2.61 24.38
C PHE A 75 -17.66 2.55 24.85
N SER A 76 -17.43 2.08 26.08
CA SER A 76 -16.07 1.94 26.63
C SER A 76 -15.21 0.97 25.81
N ALA A 77 -15.79 -0.16 25.37
CA ALA A 77 -15.11 -1.14 24.54
C ALA A 77 -14.74 -0.57 23.17
N VAL A 78 -15.66 0.14 22.50
CA VAL A 78 -15.39 0.81 21.22
C VAL A 78 -14.27 1.84 21.36
N ARG A 79 -14.27 2.64 22.44
CA ARG A 79 -13.21 3.63 22.70
C ARG A 79 -11.86 2.96 22.95
N ALA A 80 -11.82 1.92 23.77
CA ALA A 80 -10.60 1.15 24.02
C ALA A 80 -10.06 0.54 22.72
N ALA A 81 -10.91 -0.09 21.92
CA ALA A 81 -10.56 -0.68 20.63
C ALA A 81 -9.97 0.36 19.67
N THR A 82 -10.56 1.56 19.62
CA THR A 82 -10.08 2.67 18.78
C THR A 82 -8.69 3.13 19.21
N VAL A 83 -8.44 3.28 20.52
CA VAL A 83 -7.12 3.68 21.04
C VAL A 83 -6.06 2.62 20.74
N VAL A 84 -6.39 1.34 20.89
CA VAL A 84 -5.48 0.24 20.52
C VAL A 84 -5.18 0.27 19.02
N ALA A 85 -6.20 0.46 18.18
CA ALA A 85 -6.02 0.54 16.73
C ALA A 85 -5.12 1.72 16.32
N GLN A 86 -5.29 2.88 16.98
CA GLN A 86 -4.45 4.07 16.79
C GLN A 86 -3.01 3.83 17.23
N ARG A 87 -2.78 3.13 18.34
CA ARG A 87 -1.43 2.74 18.79
C ARG A 87 -0.76 1.80 17.79
N ASN A 88 -1.45 0.75 17.36
CA ASN A 88 -0.92 -0.20 16.37
C ASN A 88 -0.57 0.53 15.05
N LEU A 89 -1.37 1.53 14.68
CA LEU A 89 -1.14 2.36 13.50
C LEU A 89 0.09 3.27 13.67
N LEU A 90 0.26 3.89 14.84
CA LEU A 90 1.45 4.67 15.16
C LEU A 90 2.72 3.80 15.08
N GLU A 91 2.71 2.61 15.70
CA GLU A 91 3.83 1.67 15.67
C GLU A 91 4.17 1.25 14.23
N THR A 92 3.14 0.97 13.43
CA THR A 92 3.33 0.66 12.01
C THR A 92 3.99 1.82 11.27
N ILE A 93 3.52 3.06 11.50
CA ILE A 93 4.04 4.25 10.82
C ILE A 93 5.47 4.56 11.26
N GLN A 94 5.80 4.41 12.54
CA GLN A 94 7.14 4.62 13.07
C GLN A 94 8.18 3.68 12.43
N GLY A 95 7.79 2.44 12.14
CA GLY A 95 8.64 1.47 11.45
C GLY A 95 8.85 1.72 9.95
N ILE A 96 8.16 2.69 9.35
CA ILE A 96 8.31 3.00 7.91
C ILE A 96 9.66 3.65 7.66
N GLN A 97 10.33 3.25 6.58
CA GLN A 97 11.54 3.90 6.11
C GLN A 97 11.22 5.21 5.38
N ILE A 98 11.88 6.31 5.77
CA ILE A 98 11.84 7.56 4.99
C ILE A 98 12.83 7.42 3.84
N THR A 99 14.08 7.07 4.15
CA THR A 99 15.18 6.84 3.19
C THR A 99 15.90 5.53 3.52
N SER A 100 16.95 5.19 2.78
CA SER A 100 17.80 4.04 3.07
C SER A 100 18.53 4.09 4.41
N ASN A 101 18.61 5.26 5.07
CA ASN A 101 19.32 5.47 6.33
C ASN A 101 18.44 5.97 7.47
N THR A 102 17.20 6.39 7.18
CA THR A 102 16.34 7.10 8.14
C THR A 102 14.96 6.46 8.18
N THR A 103 14.50 6.06 9.37
CA THR A 103 13.13 5.63 9.64
C THR A 103 12.27 6.82 10.07
N VAL A 104 10.95 6.66 10.05
CA VAL A 104 10.05 7.65 10.64
C VAL A 104 10.35 7.84 12.12
N GLU A 105 10.62 6.76 12.85
CA GLU A 105 11.09 6.80 14.24
C GLU A 105 12.36 7.65 14.43
N SER A 106 13.40 7.44 13.61
CA SER A 106 14.64 8.21 13.75
C SER A 106 14.49 9.67 13.31
N GLY A 107 13.60 9.96 12.35
CA GLY A 107 13.24 11.33 12.00
C GLY A 107 12.45 12.05 13.09
N ILE A 108 11.58 11.33 13.80
CA ILE A 108 10.81 11.80 14.96
C ILE A 108 11.76 12.14 16.12
N ALA A 109 12.76 11.30 16.40
CA ALA A 109 13.74 11.54 17.46
C ALA A 109 14.58 12.82 17.26
N GLN A 110 14.66 13.32 16.02
CA GLN A 110 15.38 14.55 15.69
C GLN A 110 14.50 15.80 15.74
N ASN A 111 13.17 15.65 15.74
CA ASN A 111 12.25 16.79 15.67
C ASN A 111 10.90 16.51 16.35
N ASP A 112 10.73 17.08 17.54
CA ASP A 112 9.52 16.93 18.37
C ASP A 112 8.23 17.48 17.72
N THR A 113 8.35 18.39 16.74
CA THR A 113 7.18 18.92 16.03
C THR A 113 6.54 17.87 15.11
N ILE A 114 7.34 16.94 14.58
CA ILE A 114 6.85 15.82 13.77
C ILE A 114 6.06 14.85 14.66
N VAL A 115 6.56 14.54 15.86
CA VAL A 115 5.87 13.70 16.85
C VAL A 115 4.48 14.28 17.15
N THR A 116 4.44 15.56 17.54
CA THR A 116 3.22 16.23 17.98
C THR A 116 2.16 16.25 16.88
N ARG A 117 2.60 16.49 15.64
CA ARG A 117 1.71 16.55 14.47
C ARG A 117 1.28 15.16 13.99
N LEU A 118 2.15 14.16 14.08
CA LEU A 118 1.80 12.76 13.80
C LEU A 118 0.77 12.25 14.80
N GLU A 119 0.97 12.46 16.10
CA GLU A 119 -0.03 12.09 17.11
C GLU A 119 -1.34 12.84 16.93
N GLY A 120 -1.28 14.15 16.63
CA GLY A 120 -2.46 14.97 16.41
C GLY A 120 -3.28 14.52 15.19
N THR A 121 -2.62 14.08 14.12
CA THR A 121 -3.29 13.55 12.92
C THR A 121 -3.81 12.13 13.15
N LEU A 122 -3.07 11.27 13.86
CA LEU A 122 -3.51 9.91 14.19
C LEU A 122 -4.70 9.88 15.14
N LYS A 123 -4.79 10.81 16.10
CA LYS A 123 -5.99 10.98 16.94
C LYS A 123 -7.24 11.31 16.11
N ARG A 124 -7.07 11.87 14.91
CA ARG A 124 -8.12 12.16 13.93
C ARG A 124 -8.34 11.04 12.91
N SER A 125 -7.62 9.91 13.03
CA SER A 125 -7.83 8.73 12.18
C SER A 125 -9.29 8.28 12.25
N GLN A 126 -9.91 8.04 11.10
CA GLN A 126 -11.31 7.66 11.05
C GLN A 126 -11.46 6.14 11.19
N ALA A 127 -12.48 5.70 11.92
CA ALA A 127 -12.88 4.30 11.89
C ALA A 127 -13.45 3.92 10.52
N ILE A 128 -13.14 2.73 10.04
CA ILE A 128 -13.71 2.17 8.81
C ILE A 128 -14.91 1.32 9.19
N GLY A 129 -16.09 1.72 8.71
CA GLY A 129 -17.32 0.97 8.92
C GLY A 129 -17.79 1.00 10.38
N LYS A 130 -18.63 0.01 10.73
CA LYS A 130 -19.19 -0.12 12.08
C LYS A 130 -18.29 -1.03 12.95
N PRO A 131 -18.21 -0.79 14.27
CA PRO A 131 -17.51 -1.70 15.18
C PRO A 131 -18.05 -3.13 15.10
N SER A 132 -17.16 -4.12 15.17
CA SER A 132 -17.51 -5.53 15.17
C SER A 132 -17.54 -6.06 16.59
N PHE A 133 -18.71 -6.48 17.07
CA PHE A 133 -18.88 -7.09 18.39
C PHE A 133 -18.60 -8.58 18.32
N LEU A 134 -17.73 -9.06 19.21
CA LEU A 134 -17.32 -10.46 19.29
C LEU A 134 -18.16 -11.22 20.32
N ASN A 135 -18.12 -12.56 20.24
CA ASN A 135 -18.90 -13.45 21.09
C ASN A 135 -18.52 -13.37 22.58
N ASP A 136 -17.30 -12.92 22.88
CA ASP A 136 -16.79 -12.72 24.25
C ASP A 136 -17.14 -11.33 24.82
N GLY A 137 -17.94 -10.53 24.10
CA GLY A 137 -18.31 -9.17 24.48
C GLY A 137 -17.26 -8.11 24.15
N SER A 138 -16.10 -8.50 23.61
CA SER A 138 -15.11 -7.53 23.12
C SER A 138 -15.54 -6.89 21.80
N VAL A 139 -14.89 -5.78 21.45
CA VAL A 139 -15.17 -5.02 20.24
C VAL A 139 -13.91 -4.84 19.41
N SER A 140 -14.00 -5.10 18.11
CA SER A 140 -12.96 -4.79 17.13
C SER A 140 -13.30 -3.54 16.34
N VAL A 141 -12.35 -2.62 16.24
CA VAL A 141 -12.43 -1.42 15.41
C VAL A 141 -11.24 -1.39 14.46
N VAL A 142 -11.50 -1.05 13.20
CA VAL A 142 -10.45 -0.78 12.20
C VAL A 142 -10.38 0.71 11.98
N VAL A 143 -9.19 1.29 12.06
CA VAL A 143 -8.94 2.71 11.74
C VAL A 143 -8.14 2.83 10.45
N ARG A 144 -8.25 3.98 9.80
CA ARG A 144 -7.49 4.33 8.60
C ARG A 144 -6.66 5.59 8.74
N TYR A 145 -5.57 5.63 8.00
CA TYR A 145 -4.70 6.79 7.83
C TYR A 145 -4.32 6.95 6.37
N PHE A 146 -4.40 8.18 5.86
CA PHE A 146 -4.08 8.45 4.46
C PHE A 146 -2.58 8.71 4.30
N MET A 147 -1.97 8.15 3.27
CA MET A 147 -0.56 8.43 2.93
C MET A 147 -0.32 9.92 2.68
N SER A 148 -1.29 10.65 2.15
CA SER A 148 -1.18 12.10 1.96
C SER A 148 -0.98 12.86 3.27
N ASP A 149 -1.60 12.40 4.36
CA ASP A 149 -1.41 12.99 5.69
C ASP A 149 0.03 12.75 6.16
N LEU A 150 0.56 11.54 5.96
CA LEU A 150 1.95 11.20 6.28
C LEU A 150 2.94 12.05 5.46
N ASN A 151 2.70 12.16 4.15
CA ASN A 151 3.55 12.93 3.26
C ASN A 151 3.54 14.42 3.61
N ALA A 152 2.38 14.97 4.00
CA ALA A 152 2.29 16.37 4.43
C ALA A 152 3.10 16.67 5.70
N LEU A 153 3.25 15.68 6.61
CA LEU A 153 4.10 15.80 7.79
C LEU A 153 5.57 15.90 7.40
N LEU A 154 6.01 15.05 6.48
CA LEU A 154 7.42 15.00 6.08
C LEU A 154 7.79 16.16 5.17
N VAL A 155 6.91 16.60 4.27
CA VAL A 155 7.22 17.66 3.28
C VAL A 155 7.22 19.07 3.90
N SER A 156 6.86 19.22 5.17
CA SER A 156 6.85 20.50 5.89
C SER A 156 8.24 20.82 6.47
N ARG A 157 9.12 21.39 5.63
CA ARG A 157 10.51 21.84 5.91
C ARG A 157 11.52 20.69 6.10
N ASP A 158 12.30 20.47 5.04
CA ASP A 158 13.55 19.71 4.96
C ASP A 158 13.66 18.45 5.84
N PRO A 159 12.85 17.40 5.58
CA PRO A 159 13.02 16.08 6.19
C PRO A 159 14.23 15.30 5.62
N TYR A 160 14.95 15.88 4.64
CA TYR A 160 15.98 15.22 3.84
C TYR A 160 17.41 15.69 4.12
N GLY A 161 17.64 16.52 5.13
CA GLY A 161 19.00 16.90 5.54
C GLY A 161 19.78 17.72 4.49
N ALA A 162 19.10 18.43 3.59
CA ALA A 162 19.76 19.50 2.85
C ALA A 162 19.91 20.70 3.79
N SER A 163 21.14 20.99 4.20
CA SER A 163 21.50 22.09 5.09
C SER A 163 20.77 23.39 4.73
N SER A 164 20.14 24.03 5.71
CA SER A 164 19.88 25.47 5.67
C SER A 164 21.22 26.17 5.38
N GLY A 165 21.36 26.75 4.19
CA GLY A 165 22.60 27.43 3.80
C GLY A 165 22.86 27.53 2.30
N SER A 166 22.16 26.78 1.44
CA SER A 166 22.25 27.05 0.00
C SER A 166 21.22 28.11 -0.38
N LYS A 167 21.70 29.33 -0.62
CA LYS A 167 21.04 30.24 -1.57
C LYS A 167 20.89 29.47 -2.88
N SER A 168 19.71 28.96 -3.17
CA SER A 168 19.38 28.43 -4.49
C SER A 168 19.22 29.59 -5.48
N GLN A 169 20.36 30.17 -5.86
CA GLN A 169 20.61 30.73 -7.17
C GLN A 169 21.81 29.95 -7.75
N GLY A 170 21.58 28.66 -8.00
CA GLY A 170 22.22 27.99 -9.13
C GLY A 170 21.26 28.12 -10.31
N PRO A 171 21.75 28.28 -11.55
CA PRO A 171 20.86 28.46 -12.69
C PRO A 171 19.96 27.23 -12.79
N ASP A 172 18.66 27.48 -12.76
CA ASP A 172 17.64 26.61 -13.30
C ASP A 172 18.14 26.05 -14.64
N PRO A 173 18.55 24.77 -14.74
CA PRO A 173 19.07 24.25 -16.01
C PRO A 173 17.94 24.07 -17.04
N TYR A 174 16.69 24.25 -16.62
CA TYR A 174 15.50 24.16 -17.45
C TYR A 174 14.59 25.33 -17.11
N GLY A 175 14.83 26.43 -17.82
CA GLY A 175 14.12 27.69 -17.66
C GLY A 175 12.60 27.52 -17.73
N LYS A 176 11.91 28.32 -16.93
CA LYS A 176 10.45 28.44 -16.89
C LYS A 176 9.83 28.44 -18.28
N LYS A 177 8.97 27.45 -18.55
CA LYS A 177 7.74 27.66 -19.33
C LYS A 177 6.58 26.97 -18.64
N SER A 178 5.86 27.76 -17.84
CA SER A 178 4.44 27.51 -17.59
C SER A 178 3.73 27.56 -18.93
N GLY A 179 3.49 26.40 -19.52
CA GLY A 179 2.67 26.23 -20.71
C GLY A 179 1.54 25.28 -20.38
N VAL A 180 0.33 25.81 -20.31
CA VAL A 180 -0.91 25.03 -20.31
C VAL A 180 -0.88 24.10 -21.53
N TYR A 181 -0.89 22.78 -21.33
CA TYR A 181 -0.97 21.81 -22.42
C TYR A 181 -2.42 21.32 -22.57
N GLU A 182 -3.09 21.77 -23.64
CA GLU A 182 -4.32 21.16 -24.16
C GLU A 182 -3.96 19.97 -25.07
N PRO A 183 -4.68 18.83 -25.01
CA PRO A 183 -4.37 17.67 -25.84
C PRO A 183 -5.01 17.80 -27.24
N LYS A 184 -4.25 17.55 -28.31
CA LYS A 184 -4.79 17.32 -29.67
C LYS A 184 -4.57 15.89 -30.14
N SER A 185 -5.62 15.39 -30.79
CA SER A 185 -5.92 14.01 -31.18
C SER A 185 -5.09 13.45 -32.34
N ALA A 186 -5.05 12.11 -32.39
CA ALA A 186 -4.34 11.22 -33.32
C ALA A 186 -4.92 11.10 -34.75
N GLY A 187 -4.12 10.55 -35.67
CA GLY A 187 -4.58 9.89 -36.90
C GLY A 187 -3.47 9.26 -37.78
N GLY A 188 -3.61 7.97 -38.15
CA GLY A 188 -3.30 7.47 -39.52
C GLY A 188 -2.21 6.41 -39.83
N ASN A 189 -2.48 5.13 -39.56
CA ASN A 189 -2.11 3.81 -40.17
C ASN A 189 -0.96 3.51 -41.21
N SER A 190 -0.11 2.50 -40.85
CA SER A 190 0.35 1.21 -41.51
C SER A 190 1.23 1.14 -42.80
N PRO A 191 1.94 0.01 -43.12
CA PRO A 191 2.39 -1.18 -42.33
C PRO A 191 3.82 -1.81 -42.60
N ASN A 192 4.29 -2.59 -41.61
CA ASN A 192 5.17 -3.80 -41.56
C ASN A 192 6.63 -3.91 -42.10
N LYS A 193 7.57 -4.27 -41.19
CA LYS A 193 8.43 -5.49 -41.28
C LYS A 193 9.04 -5.86 -39.90
N GLU A 194 8.90 -7.12 -39.48
CA GLU A 194 9.31 -7.68 -38.17
C GLU A 194 10.78 -8.15 -38.13
N MET A 195 11.53 -7.76 -37.07
CA MET A 195 12.65 -8.47 -36.44
C MET A 195 12.70 -8.08 -34.94
N PRO A 196 13.11 -8.95 -33.99
CA PRO A 196 12.95 -8.71 -32.57
C PRO A 196 14.09 -7.86 -32.00
N VAL A 197 13.87 -6.55 -31.94
CA VAL A 197 14.58 -5.63 -31.05
C VAL A 197 13.58 -5.15 -30.00
N SER A 198 13.89 -5.33 -28.72
CA SER A 198 13.12 -4.77 -27.61
C SER A 198 13.09 -3.26 -27.79
N SER A 199 11.95 -2.76 -28.23
CA SER A 199 11.84 -1.49 -28.95
C SER A 199 11.72 -0.33 -27.97
N ALA A 200 12.64 0.62 -28.10
CA ALA A 200 12.38 2.02 -27.85
C ALA A 200 11.24 2.47 -28.79
N GLN A 201 10.00 2.24 -28.40
CA GLN A 201 8.84 2.78 -29.11
C GLN A 201 8.63 4.22 -28.64
N GLY A 202 8.80 5.16 -29.57
CA GLY A 202 8.49 6.58 -29.41
C GLY A 202 6.99 6.81 -29.23
N GLY A 203 6.49 6.51 -28.03
CA GLY A 203 5.15 6.81 -27.56
C GLY A 203 5.19 7.45 -26.17
N THR A 204 4.12 8.15 -25.82
CA THR A 204 3.95 8.68 -24.46
C THR A 204 3.71 7.53 -23.49
N TYR A 205 4.49 7.48 -22.42
CA TYR A 205 4.30 6.51 -21.35
C TYR A 205 3.33 7.06 -20.30
N SER A 206 2.47 6.19 -19.77
CA SER A 206 1.55 6.54 -18.68
C SER A 206 2.19 6.42 -17.30
N GLY A 207 3.36 5.79 -17.21
CA GLY A 207 4.07 5.56 -15.96
C GLY A 207 5.30 4.66 -16.14
N LEU A 208 6.01 4.42 -15.03
CA LEU A 208 7.13 3.49 -14.93
C LEU A 208 6.79 2.32 -14.01
N ILE A 209 7.17 1.11 -14.40
CA ILE A 209 7.27 -0.06 -13.54
C ILE A 209 8.74 -0.41 -13.40
N VAL A 210 9.24 -0.41 -12.17
CA VAL A 210 10.58 -0.90 -11.86
C VAL A 210 10.44 -2.30 -11.26
N ASP A 211 10.82 -3.33 -12.01
CA ASP A 211 10.80 -4.70 -11.51
C ASP A 211 12.01 -4.95 -10.59
N ALA A 212 11.77 -4.91 -9.28
CA ALA A 212 12.79 -5.13 -8.24
C ALA A 212 12.52 -6.38 -7.39
N ARG A 213 11.71 -7.30 -7.91
CA ARG A 213 11.46 -8.61 -7.27
C ARG A 213 12.73 -9.43 -7.21
N GLY A 214 12.89 -10.24 -6.17
CA GLY A 214 14.08 -11.03 -5.89
C GLY A 214 15.26 -10.23 -5.32
N LEU A 215 15.12 -8.90 -5.16
CA LEU A 215 16.14 -8.04 -4.57
C LEU A 215 15.86 -7.70 -3.10
N ASN A 216 14.76 -8.20 -2.53
CA ASN A 216 14.34 -7.92 -1.15
C ASN A 216 14.22 -6.42 -0.83
N ILE A 217 13.72 -5.63 -1.78
CA ILE A 217 13.52 -4.20 -1.58
C ILE A 217 12.49 -3.95 -0.47
N LYS A 218 12.85 -3.09 0.47
CA LYS A 218 11.95 -2.62 1.52
C LYS A 218 11.25 -1.34 1.07
N PRO A 219 9.92 -1.25 1.22
CA PRO A 219 9.20 -0.01 0.95
C PRO A 219 9.70 1.15 1.80
N ALA A 220 9.92 2.29 1.15
CA ALA A 220 10.23 3.57 1.75
C ALA A 220 9.36 4.70 1.17
N LEU A 221 9.27 5.82 1.89
CA LEU A 221 8.53 7.01 1.46
C LEU A 221 9.28 7.80 0.38
N SER A 222 10.62 7.70 0.39
CA SER A 222 11.49 8.48 -0.49
C SER A 222 12.59 7.61 -1.10
N PRO A 223 12.22 6.52 -1.80
CA PRO A 223 13.18 5.65 -2.45
C PRO A 223 13.85 6.36 -3.62
N LYS A 224 15.05 5.91 -3.97
CA LYS A 224 15.78 6.38 -5.15
C LYS A 224 15.96 5.27 -6.18
N VAL A 225 15.89 5.65 -7.44
CA VAL A 225 16.39 4.86 -8.56
C VAL A 225 17.74 5.43 -8.94
N LEU A 226 18.77 4.60 -8.95
CA LEU A 226 20.16 4.95 -9.17
C LEU A 226 20.69 4.29 -10.44
N ASP A 227 21.74 4.87 -11.01
CA ASP A 227 22.55 4.20 -12.03
C ASP A 227 23.62 3.29 -11.39
N GLY A 228 24.46 2.67 -12.22
CA GLY A 228 25.55 1.80 -11.77
C GLY A 228 26.65 2.51 -10.97
N GLU A 229 26.77 3.84 -11.10
CA GLU A 229 27.75 4.69 -10.44
C GLU A 229 27.20 5.26 -9.10
N GLY A 230 25.91 5.11 -8.86
CA GLY A 230 25.22 5.61 -7.67
C GLY A 230 24.62 7.01 -7.85
N ASN A 231 24.62 7.56 -9.07
CA ASN A 231 23.94 8.82 -9.33
C ASN A 231 22.43 8.60 -9.32
N VAL A 232 21.69 9.59 -8.80
CA VAL A 232 20.23 9.54 -8.81
C VAL A 232 19.74 9.67 -10.25
N VAL A 233 18.93 8.71 -10.69
CA VAL A 233 18.19 8.73 -11.96
C VAL A 233 16.78 9.24 -11.71
N TYR A 234 16.11 8.75 -10.67
CA TYR A 234 14.77 9.15 -10.27
C TYR A 234 14.66 9.21 -8.74
N GLY A 235 13.94 10.20 -8.21
CA GLY A 235 13.78 10.41 -6.76
C GLY A 235 13.04 11.71 -6.44
N VAL A 236 12.95 12.03 -5.14
CA VAL A 236 12.30 13.26 -4.65
C VAL A 236 12.91 14.51 -5.28
N GLU A 237 14.22 14.52 -5.55
CA GLU A 237 14.93 15.68 -6.09
C GLU A 237 14.49 16.06 -7.52
N ARG A 238 13.82 15.15 -8.23
CA ARG A 238 13.41 15.30 -9.63
C ARG A 238 11.90 15.16 -9.83
N THR A 239 11.11 15.27 -8.76
CA THR A 239 9.66 15.12 -8.79
C THR A 239 8.96 16.36 -8.26
N ASP A 240 7.75 16.60 -8.79
CA ASP A 240 6.96 17.76 -8.46
C ASP A 240 6.30 17.62 -7.08
N ARG A 241 6.56 18.61 -6.21
CA ARG A 241 6.15 18.58 -4.80
C ARG A 241 4.65 18.35 -4.59
N SER A 242 3.80 18.92 -5.44
CA SER A 242 2.33 18.79 -5.33
C SER A 242 1.87 17.34 -5.54
N PHE A 243 2.50 16.63 -6.47
CA PHE A 243 2.23 15.21 -6.71
C PHE A 243 2.81 14.36 -5.58
N ASN A 244 4.00 14.69 -5.09
CA ASN A 244 4.62 13.97 -3.97
C ASN A 244 3.74 14.00 -2.70
N ILE A 245 3.10 15.13 -2.40
CA ILE A 245 2.19 15.24 -1.25
C ILE A 245 0.94 14.36 -1.43
N SER A 246 0.35 14.37 -2.63
CA SER A 246 -0.94 13.73 -2.87
C SER A 246 -0.86 12.21 -3.07
N GLN A 247 0.15 11.72 -3.79
CA GLN A 247 0.30 10.30 -4.12
C GLN A 247 1.60 9.67 -3.64
N GLY A 248 2.59 10.46 -3.20
CA GLY A 248 3.93 9.96 -2.90
C GLY A 248 4.81 9.87 -4.14
N ILE A 249 6.06 9.44 -3.95
CA ILE A 249 7.05 9.33 -5.03
C ILE A 249 6.77 8.09 -5.88
N VAL A 250 6.72 6.92 -5.24
CA VAL A 250 6.43 5.64 -5.89
C VAL A 250 5.24 4.97 -5.22
N GLY A 251 4.62 4.04 -5.94
CA GLY A 251 3.77 3.00 -5.35
C GLY A 251 4.49 1.67 -5.31
N TYR A 252 4.00 0.75 -4.49
CA TYR A 252 4.54 -0.61 -4.41
C TYR A 252 3.48 -1.62 -4.83
N ALA A 253 3.89 -2.66 -5.56
CA ALA A 253 3.02 -3.75 -5.93
C ALA A 253 3.76 -5.09 -5.88
N LYS A 254 3.06 -6.18 -5.53
CA LYS A 254 3.67 -7.52 -5.50
C LYS A 254 3.65 -8.24 -6.84
N ASN A 255 2.64 -7.93 -7.67
CA ASN A 255 2.46 -8.61 -8.95
C ASN A 255 2.37 -7.60 -10.11
N PRO A 256 2.96 -7.92 -11.28
CA PRO A 256 2.95 -7.04 -12.45
C PRO A 256 1.54 -6.64 -12.93
N GLU A 257 0.57 -7.55 -12.82
CA GLU A 257 -0.81 -7.35 -13.27
C GLU A 257 -1.51 -6.27 -12.43
N SER A 258 -1.33 -6.29 -11.12
CA SER A 258 -1.86 -5.27 -10.21
C SER A 258 -1.19 -3.92 -10.44
N ALA A 259 0.10 -3.89 -10.77
CA ALA A 259 0.79 -2.66 -11.11
C ALA A 259 0.20 -2.05 -12.39
N LYS A 260 0.05 -2.84 -13.46
CA LYS A 260 -0.54 -2.37 -14.74
C LYS A 260 -1.98 -1.87 -14.59
N ASN A 261 -2.75 -2.47 -13.67
CA ASN A 261 -4.12 -2.07 -13.38
C ASN A 261 -4.24 -0.92 -12.36
N ASN A 262 -3.13 -0.51 -11.75
CA ASN A 262 -3.12 0.56 -10.76
C ASN A 262 -3.42 1.90 -11.42
N THR A 263 -4.33 2.68 -10.81
CA THR A 263 -4.73 4.00 -11.31
C THR A 263 -3.58 4.99 -11.46
N ARG A 264 -2.45 4.78 -10.75
CA ARG A 264 -1.24 5.60 -10.82
C ARG A 264 -0.55 5.57 -12.18
N ILE A 265 -0.54 4.40 -12.83
CA ILE A 265 0.23 4.16 -14.07
C ILE A 265 -0.60 3.52 -15.19
N LYS A 266 -1.91 3.38 -15.01
CA LYS A 266 -2.83 2.74 -15.95
C LYS A 266 -2.66 3.32 -17.37
N GLY A 267 -2.53 2.44 -18.36
CA GLY A 267 -2.33 2.82 -19.77
C GLY A 267 -1.18 2.03 -20.38
N ASN A 268 -0.18 2.76 -20.88
CA ASN A 268 1.04 2.22 -21.47
C ASN A 268 2.26 2.50 -20.55
N PRO A 269 2.49 1.71 -19.49
CA PRO A 269 3.65 1.91 -18.63
C PRO A 269 4.93 1.34 -19.26
N LEU A 270 6.04 2.07 -19.12
CA LEU A 270 7.37 1.54 -19.39
C LEU A 270 7.75 0.57 -18.27
N THR A 271 8.35 -0.58 -18.61
CA THR A 271 8.87 -1.51 -17.60
C THR A 271 10.39 -1.59 -17.72
N VAL A 272 11.09 -1.36 -16.61
CA VAL A 272 12.55 -1.51 -16.48
C VAL A 272 12.87 -2.54 -15.41
N LYS A 273 14.00 -3.21 -15.52
CA LYS A 273 14.44 -4.22 -14.54
C LYS A 273 15.49 -3.62 -13.62
N ALA A 274 15.29 -3.75 -12.31
CA ALA A 274 16.33 -3.41 -11.35
C ALA A 274 17.42 -4.50 -11.35
N VAL A 275 18.66 -4.05 -11.25
CA VAL A 275 19.87 -4.87 -11.25
C VAL A 275 20.24 -5.28 -9.82
N LYS A 276 20.17 -4.34 -8.87
CA LYS A 276 20.47 -4.59 -7.46
C LYS A 276 19.73 -3.63 -6.53
N ALA A 277 19.59 -4.03 -5.28
CA ALA A 277 19.23 -3.12 -4.19
C ALA A 277 20.42 -2.24 -3.79
N SER A 278 20.13 -1.05 -3.26
CA SER A 278 21.10 -0.11 -2.73
C SER A 278 20.60 0.52 -1.42
N GLY A 279 21.54 1.11 -0.69
CA GLY A 279 21.29 1.71 0.61
C GLY A 279 21.22 0.68 1.75
N ASN A 280 21.50 1.14 2.98
CA ASN A 280 21.62 0.27 4.16
C ASN A 280 20.34 -0.52 4.46
N ALA A 281 19.18 0.11 4.29
CA ALA A 281 17.89 -0.54 4.46
C ALA A 281 17.36 -1.26 3.21
N SER A 282 18.12 -1.30 2.10
CA SER A 282 17.70 -1.88 0.82
C SER A 282 16.39 -1.28 0.29
N THR A 283 16.29 0.05 0.32
CA THR A 283 15.10 0.80 -0.14
C THR A 283 15.27 1.37 -1.54
N ASP A 284 16.52 1.51 -1.98
CA ASP A 284 16.88 2.12 -3.26
C ASP A 284 17.17 1.02 -4.27
N VAL A 285 16.93 1.30 -5.55
CA VAL A 285 17.12 0.34 -6.65
C VAL A 285 18.12 0.89 -7.64
N VAL A 286 18.96 0.02 -8.19
CA VAL A 286 19.91 0.36 -9.25
C VAL A 286 19.40 -0.24 -10.55
N VAL A 287 19.36 0.55 -11.62
CA VAL A 287 18.98 0.09 -12.97
C VAL A 287 20.19 -0.04 -13.88
N SER A 288 20.00 -0.65 -15.06
CA SER A 288 21.06 -0.76 -16.06
C SER A 288 21.47 0.62 -16.60
N LYS A 289 22.67 0.71 -17.18
CA LYS A 289 23.13 1.96 -17.81
C LYS A 289 22.18 2.40 -18.93
N GLU A 290 21.76 1.48 -19.77
CA GLU A 290 20.81 1.72 -20.87
C GLU A 290 19.46 2.25 -20.33
N ASP A 291 18.90 1.61 -19.30
CA ASP A 291 17.66 2.07 -18.68
C ASP A 291 17.83 3.44 -18.03
N SER A 292 18.98 3.70 -17.40
CA SER A 292 19.25 4.99 -16.75
C SER A 292 19.27 6.14 -17.77
N GLU A 293 19.94 5.95 -18.91
CA GLU A 293 20.02 6.94 -19.99
C GLU A 293 18.64 7.16 -20.64
N ASN A 294 17.89 6.08 -20.85
CA ASN A 294 16.52 6.15 -21.36
C ASN A 294 15.62 6.96 -20.40
N LEU A 295 15.64 6.67 -19.10
CA LEU A 295 14.85 7.40 -18.10
C LEU A 295 15.21 8.88 -18.03
N LEU A 296 16.50 9.23 -18.14
CA LEU A 296 16.95 10.63 -18.20
C LEU A 296 16.40 11.33 -19.45
N SER A 297 16.41 10.67 -20.62
CA SER A 297 15.82 11.23 -21.84
C SER A 297 14.28 11.43 -21.75
N LEU A 298 13.60 10.54 -21.01
CA LEU A 298 12.16 10.62 -20.78
C LEU A 298 11.77 11.73 -19.81
N TYR A 299 12.66 12.09 -18.88
CA TYR A 299 12.47 13.29 -18.08
C TYR A 299 12.38 14.54 -18.95
N GLU A 300 13.23 14.69 -19.96
CA GLU A 300 13.20 15.88 -20.81
C GLU A 300 11.94 15.96 -21.68
N SER A 301 11.48 14.81 -22.16
CA SER A 301 10.40 14.73 -23.16
C SER A 301 9.00 14.51 -22.58
N GLN A 302 8.86 13.99 -21.36
CA GLN A 302 7.58 13.57 -20.78
C GLN A 302 7.44 13.98 -19.30
N SER A 303 6.20 14.05 -18.79
CA SER A 303 5.91 14.50 -17.42
C SER A 303 5.71 13.39 -16.39
N PHE A 304 5.43 12.15 -16.82
CA PHE A 304 4.98 11.09 -15.92
C PHE A 304 5.99 10.78 -14.79
N LEU A 305 7.29 10.91 -15.04
CA LEU A 305 8.33 10.76 -14.01
C LEU A 305 8.26 11.90 -12.99
N ARG A 306 8.18 13.16 -13.44
CA ARG A 306 8.03 14.32 -12.53
C ARG A 306 6.76 14.23 -11.70
N GLU A 307 5.70 13.69 -12.27
CA GLU A 307 4.41 13.49 -11.61
C GLU A 307 4.40 12.30 -10.62
N GLY A 308 5.49 11.53 -10.46
CA GLY A 308 5.51 10.41 -9.51
C GLY A 308 4.67 9.20 -9.95
N ARG A 309 4.48 9.02 -11.27
CA ARG A 309 3.77 7.86 -11.83
C ARG A 309 4.71 6.67 -11.95
N VAL A 310 5.17 6.17 -10.81
CA VAL A 310 6.13 5.07 -10.72
C VAL A 310 5.60 3.99 -9.77
N ILE A 311 5.70 2.73 -10.17
CA ILE A 311 5.46 1.57 -9.30
C ILE A 311 6.70 0.71 -9.24
N VAL A 312 7.13 0.36 -8.03
CA VAL A 312 8.19 -0.61 -7.77
C VAL A 312 7.56 -1.95 -7.47
N LEU A 313 7.94 -2.98 -8.24
CA LEU A 313 7.55 -4.35 -7.92
C LEU A 313 8.48 -4.91 -6.84
N VAL A 314 7.87 -5.47 -5.80
CA VAL A 314 8.56 -6.05 -4.63
C VAL A 314 8.03 -7.45 -4.33
N ASP A 315 8.74 -8.19 -3.49
CA ASP A 315 8.37 -9.55 -3.07
C ASP A 315 7.14 -9.60 -2.12
#